data_AF-A0A0M3A792-F1
#
_entry.id   AF-A0A0M3A792-F1
#
_cell.length_a   1.000
_cell.length_b   1.000
_cell.length_c   1.000
_cell.angle_alpha   90.00
_cell.angle_beta   90.00
_cell.angle_gamma   90.00
#
_symmetry.space_group_name_H-M   'P 1'
#
loop_
_entity.id
_entity.type
_entity.pdbx_description
1 polymer ?
#
loop_
_entity_poly.entity_id
_entity_poly.type
_entity_poly.pdbx_seq_one_letter_code
_entity_poly.pdbx_strand_id
1 'polypeptide(L)'
;MNKIYRLVWNSTHLCWQVVSEIAKGGIVAEQTATKKESKITLGFTTKLAAFFAVNVLSASIAFAGPTGGVVSSGTASISTAGTTTTINQSTSKAAIDWSSFSTNSNEIVNFVQPNSSSITLNRVTGTNTSTLNGQLNANGQVFIINPNGVLFGSTSQVNTAGLVASTLNLSNSDFNNNLFNFSNTSNNKVVENRGKITVPTGGTVALIAPTIKQTGTIKAPQGNVLLAAGGDITLNLNNGSLLGYTINQGKAQALINSGGMWEHQ
;
A
#
# COMPACT_ATOMS: atom_id res chain seq x y z
N MET A 1 63.56 28.88 1.85
CA MET A 1 62.89 28.23 0.70
C MET A 1 61.59 29.00 0.46
N ASN A 2 61.59 29.95 -0.50
CA ASN A 2 60.44 30.83 -0.77
C ASN A 2 59.42 30.11 -1.65
N LYS A 3 58.13 30.13 -1.26
CA LYS A 3 57.02 29.68 -2.11
C LYS A 3 56.11 30.88 -2.36
N ILE A 4 56.42 31.66 -3.40
CA ILE A 4 55.55 32.75 -3.85
C ILE A 4 54.74 32.21 -5.03
N TYR A 5 53.42 32.28 -4.93
CA TYR A 5 52.48 31.88 -5.97
C TYR A 5 51.30 32.86 -5.99
N ARG A 6 50.61 32.97 -7.12
CA ARG A 6 49.43 33.83 -7.29
C ARG A 6 48.20 32.96 -7.56
N LEU A 7 47.07 33.30 -6.95
CA LEU A 7 45.77 32.70 -7.26
C LEU A 7 45.07 33.56 -8.31
N VAL A 8 44.61 32.92 -9.39
CA VAL A 8 43.80 33.55 -10.43
C VAL A 8 42.47 32.82 -10.52
N TRP A 9 41.37 33.58 -10.57
CA TRP A 9 40.03 33.02 -10.71
C TRP A 9 39.82 32.58 -12.16
N ASN A 10 39.52 31.30 -12.36
CA ASN A 10 39.14 30.78 -13.67
C ASN A 10 37.61 30.71 -13.76
N SER A 11 37.03 31.61 -14.54
CA SER A 11 35.57 31.71 -14.73
C SER A 11 34.97 30.53 -15.50
N THR A 12 35.76 29.73 -16.23
CA THR A 12 35.29 28.55 -16.96
C THR A 12 35.16 27.32 -16.06
N HIS A 13 36.04 27.19 -15.06
CA HIS A 13 36.05 26.06 -14.13
C HIS A 13 35.55 26.40 -12.72
N LEU A 14 35.11 27.65 -12.50
CA LEU A 14 34.55 28.17 -11.26
C LEU A 14 35.43 27.88 -10.02
N CYS A 15 36.75 27.96 -10.18
CA CYS A 15 37.68 27.70 -9.10
C CYS A 15 38.92 28.60 -9.17
N TRP A 16 39.60 28.73 -8.03
CA TRP A 16 40.88 29.41 -7.93
C TRP A 16 42.01 28.47 -8.34
N GLN A 17 42.79 28.88 -9.33
CA GLN A 17 43.95 28.11 -9.79
C GLN A 17 45.25 28.80 -9.36
N VAL A 18 46.20 27.99 -8.89
CA VAL A 18 47.55 28.45 -8.52
C VAL A 18 48.39 28.57 -9.78
N VAL A 19 48.93 29.76 -10.03
CA VAL A 19 49.82 30.04 -11.17
C VAL A 19 51.14 30.66 -10.70
N SER A 20 52.18 30.53 -11.52
CA SER A 20 53.47 31.17 -11.25
C SER A 20 53.37 32.69 -11.39
N GLU A 21 54.21 33.41 -10.64
CA GLU A 21 54.19 34.88 -10.54
C GLU A 21 54.49 35.63 -11.85
N ILE A 22 54.97 34.94 -12.88
CA ILE A 22 55.42 35.53 -14.16
C ILE A 22 54.28 35.67 -15.19
N ALA A 23 53.08 35.13 -14.91
CA ALA A 23 51.96 35.21 -15.86
C ALA A 23 51.36 36.64 -15.96
N LYS A 24 51.35 37.23 -17.17
CA LYS A 24 50.70 38.51 -17.49
C LYS A 24 49.19 38.29 -17.74
N GLY A 25 48.34 39.09 -17.09
CA GLY A 25 46.87 39.02 -17.20
C GLY A 25 46.32 39.73 -18.45
N GLY A 26 45.20 39.21 -18.98
CA GLY A 26 44.47 39.82 -20.10
C GLY A 26 43.24 40.59 -19.61
N ILE A 27 43.08 41.81 -20.12
CA ILE A 27 41.92 42.69 -19.94
C ILE A 27 40.97 42.47 -21.13
N VAL A 28 39.66 42.45 -20.92
CA VAL A 28 38.68 42.72 -21.99
C VAL A 28 37.71 43.81 -21.51
N ALA A 29 37.51 44.78 -22.40
CA ALA A 29 36.91 46.09 -22.16
C ALA A 29 35.37 46.14 -22.31
N GLU A 30 34.83 47.28 -21.88
CA GLU A 30 33.46 47.75 -21.63
C GLU A 30 32.43 47.71 -22.78
N GLN A 31 31.14 47.70 -22.40
CA GLN A 31 30.04 48.61 -22.82
C GLN A 31 28.88 48.43 -21.81
N THR A 32 28.01 49.37 -21.36
CA THR A 32 27.88 50.83 -21.35
C THR A 32 26.73 51.10 -20.36
N ALA A 33 26.82 52.07 -19.43
CA ALA A 33 25.64 52.72 -18.83
C ALA A 33 26.00 54.09 -18.23
N THR A 34 25.19 55.08 -18.62
CA THR A 34 25.29 56.53 -18.41
C THR A 34 25.28 57.02 -16.95
N LYS A 35 26.09 58.05 -16.67
CA LYS A 35 26.12 58.85 -15.43
C LYS A 35 24.90 59.78 -15.29
N LYS A 36 24.40 59.96 -14.06
CA LYS A 36 23.94 61.27 -13.57
C LYS A 36 24.13 61.39 -12.05
N GLU A 37 24.64 62.55 -11.65
CA GLU A 37 25.14 62.92 -10.32
C GLU A 37 24.05 63.05 -9.24
N SER A 38 24.43 62.99 -7.95
CA SER A 38 24.04 63.94 -6.89
C SER A 38 24.72 63.60 -5.55
N LYS A 39 25.25 64.64 -4.87
CA LYS A 39 25.83 64.61 -3.50
C LYS A 39 24.74 64.30 -2.46
N ILE A 40 25.11 63.71 -1.31
CA ILE A 40 24.79 64.14 0.07
C ILE A 40 25.30 63.10 1.10
N THR A 41 25.78 63.67 2.20
CA THR A 41 26.51 63.14 3.36
C THR A 41 25.65 62.33 4.35
N LEU A 42 26.30 61.37 5.04
CA LEU A 42 25.98 60.65 6.31
C LEU A 42 24.52 60.30 6.68
N GLY A 43 24.27 59.00 6.92
CA GLY A 43 23.14 58.55 7.74
C GLY A 43 22.98 57.03 7.81
N PHE A 44 23.32 56.47 8.97
CA PHE A 44 22.80 55.26 9.63
C PHE A 44 22.06 54.17 8.82
N THR A 45 22.63 52.96 8.87
CA THR A 45 21.99 51.67 9.17
C THR A 45 20.60 51.37 8.58
N THR A 46 20.53 50.42 7.64
CA THR A 46 19.85 49.10 7.79
C THR A 46 19.67 48.46 6.40
N LYS A 47 20.19 47.24 6.26
CA LYS A 47 19.88 46.34 5.15
C LYS A 47 18.45 45.84 5.32
N LEU A 48 17.62 45.96 4.30
CA LEU A 48 16.46 45.08 4.15
C LEU A 48 16.34 44.67 2.69
N ALA A 49 17.06 43.59 2.35
CA ALA A 49 16.82 42.85 1.13
C ALA A 49 15.54 42.03 1.33
N ALA A 50 14.50 42.35 0.55
CA ALA A 50 13.26 41.58 0.51
C ALA A 50 13.56 40.17 -0.02
N PHE A 51 13.46 39.17 0.87
CA PHE A 51 13.43 37.76 0.51
C PHE A 51 12.12 37.46 -0.23
N PHE A 52 12.19 37.19 -1.53
CA PHE A 52 11.14 36.47 -2.23
C PHE A 52 11.21 35.00 -1.81
N ALA A 53 10.52 34.65 -0.72
CA ALA A 53 10.25 33.26 -0.37
C ALA A 53 9.12 32.74 -1.28
N VAL A 54 9.50 32.12 -2.41
CA VAL A 54 8.58 31.25 -3.16
C VAL A 54 8.28 30.06 -2.24
N ASN A 55 7.13 30.13 -1.58
CA ASN A 55 6.52 28.99 -0.92
C ASN A 55 6.03 28.06 -2.02
N VAL A 56 6.89 27.13 -2.44
CA VAL A 56 6.41 25.95 -3.18
C VAL A 56 5.59 25.16 -2.17
N LEU A 57 4.26 25.39 -2.18
CA LEU A 57 3.30 24.47 -1.61
C LEU A 57 3.44 23.16 -2.39
N SER A 58 4.37 22.31 -1.97
CA SER A 58 4.36 20.90 -2.34
C SER A 58 3.06 20.36 -1.76
N ALA A 59 2.00 20.34 -2.55
CA ALA A 59 0.83 19.54 -2.25
C ALA A 59 1.35 18.11 -2.11
N SER A 60 1.43 17.62 -0.87
CA SER A 60 1.62 16.21 -0.59
C SER A 60 0.44 15.52 -1.24
N ILE A 61 0.67 14.94 -2.42
CA ILE A 61 -0.27 14.00 -3.01
C ILE A 61 -0.31 12.86 -2.00
N ALA A 62 -1.33 12.85 -1.16
CA ALA A 62 -1.52 11.79 -0.18
C ALA A 62 -1.74 10.51 -0.99
N PHE A 63 -0.67 9.72 -1.17
CA PHE A 63 -0.75 8.35 -1.68
C PHE A 63 -1.36 7.51 -0.57
N ALA A 64 -2.69 7.56 -0.53
CA ALA A 64 -3.45 6.77 0.39
C ALA A 64 -4.01 5.58 -0.42
N GLY A 65 -3.72 4.38 0.07
CA GLY A 65 -3.90 3.08 -0.57
C GLY A 65 -2.97 2.05 0.07
N PRO A 66 -3.01 0.77 -0.33
CA PRO A 66 -2.04 -0.22 0.13
C PRO A 66 -0.59 0.21 -0.17
N THR A 67 0.34 -0.03 0.76
CA THR A 67 1.74 0.44 0.66
C THR A 67 2.76 -0.67 0.86
N GLY A 68 3.91 -0.53 0.21
CA GLY A 68 5.04 -1.46 0.34
C GLY A 68 4.78 -2.83 -0.27
N GLY A 69 3.96 -2.93 -1.31
CA GLY A 69 3.65 -4.20 -1.97
C GLY A 69 4.85 -4.78 -2.71
N VAL A 70 5.21 -6.02 -2.38
CA VAL A 70 6.27 -6.80 -3.02
C VAL A 70 5.70 -8.16 -3.42
N VAL A 71 5.82 -8.53 -4.69
CA VAL A 71 5.38 -9.85 -5.18
C VAL A 71 6.35 -10.92 -4.68
N SER A 72 5.88 -11.82 -3.82
CA SER A 72 6.67 -12.90 -3.22
C SER A 72 6.41 -14.27 -3.84
N SER A 73 5.38 -14.39 -4.69
CA SER A 73 5.16 -15.58 -5.52
C SER A 73 4.28 -15.26 -6.74
N GLY A 74 4.44 -16.02 -7.82
CA GLY A 74 3.73 -15.79 -9.08
C GLY A 74 4.19 -14.52 -9.79
N THR A 75 3.33 -13.95 -10.63
CA THR A 75 3.62 -12.73 -11.37
C THR A 75 2.43 -11.78 -11.30
N ALA A 76 2.69 -10.59 -10.77
CA ALA A 76 1.78 -9.46 -10.77
C ALA A 76 2.55 -8.15 -10.87
N SER A 77 1.91 -7.10 -11.37
CA SER A 77 2.41 -5.73 -11.28
C SER A 77 1.43 -4.89 -10.46
N ILE A 78 1.98 -3.92 -9.72
CA ILE A 78 1.23 -3.00 -8.87
C ILE A 78 1.44 -1.60 -9.43
N SER A 79 0.36 -0.91 -9.75
CA SER A 79 0.39 0.48 -10.19
C SER A 79 -0.63 1.30 -9.41
N THR A 80 -0.30 2.56 -9.14
CA THR A 80 -1.20 3.49 -8.44
C THR A 80 -1.37 4.75 -9.28
N ALA A 81 -2.62 5.15 -9.50
CA ALA A 81 -3.00 6.38 -10.18
C ALA A 81 -4.07 7.10 -9.35
N GLY A 82 -3.73 8.25 -8.78
CA GLY A 82 -4.60 8.94 -7.83
C GLY A 82 -4.93 8.04 -6.63
N THR A 83 -6.22 7.84 -6.38
CA THR A 83 -6.74 7.00 -5.27
C THR A 83 -7.02 5.55 -5.68
N THR A 84 -6.60 5.16 -6.90
CA THR A 84 -6.80 3.80 -7.42
C THR A 84 -5.48 3.05 -7.48
N THR A 85 -5.41 1.92 -6.80
CA THR A 85 -4.35 0.92 -6.94
C THR A 85 -4.85 -0.21 -7.84
N THR A 86 -4.12 -0.52 -8.90
CA THR A 86 -4.41 -1.64 -9.79
C THR A 86 -3.33 -2.71 -9.64
N ILE A 87 -3.77 -3.95 -9.41
CA ILE A 87 -2.93 -5.13 -9.31
C ILE A 87 -3.22 -5.98 -10.55
N ASN A 88 -2.30 -5.99 -11.51
CA ASN A 88 -2.42 -6.80 -12.73
C ASN A 88 -1.67 -8.11 -12.52
N GLN A 89 -2.39 -9.20 -12.32
CA GLN A 89 -1.85 -10.54 -12.13
C GLN A 89 -1.87 -11.31 -13.46
N SER A 90 -0.76 -11.95 -13.81
CA SER A 90 -0.64 -12.75 -15.05
C SER A 90 -0.58 -14.27 -14.81
N THR A 91 -0.29 -14.71 -13.59
CA THR A 91 -0.31 -16.13 -13.20
C THR A 91 -1.65 -16.52 -12.56
N SER A 92 -1.99 -17.81 -12.51
CA SER A 92 -3.22 -18.28 -11.83
C SER A 92 -3.22 -17.97 -10.33
N LYS A 93 -2.03 -17.94 -9.71
CA LYS A 93 -1.83 -17.53 -8.31
C LYS A 93 -0.71 -16.51 -8.23
N ALA A 94 -0.90 -15.47 -7.43
CA ALA A 94 0.15 -14.53 -7.05
C ALA A 94 0.04 -14.21 -5.56
N ALA A 95 1.18 -14.10 -4.88
CA ALA A 95 1.27 -13.67 -3.49
C ALA A 95 2.02 -12.34 -3.42
N ILE A 96 1.46 -11.40 -2.68
CA ILE A 96 1.97 -10.05 -2.49
C ILE A 96 2.06 -9.78 -1.00
N ASP A 97 3.28 -9.49 -0.55
CA ASP A 97 3.55 -9.07 0.81
C ASP A 97 3.47 -7.54 0.89
N TRP A 98 2.76 -7.02 1.88
CA TRP A 98 2.47 -5.60 2.05
C TRP A 98 2.94 -5.11 3.42
N SER A 99 3.61 -3.96 3.44
CA SER A 99 3.87 -3.25 4.70
C SER A 99 2.57 -2.80 5.38
N SER A 100 1.60 -2.35 4.58
CA SER A 100 0.23 -2.05 5.03
C SER A 100 -0.76 -2.31 3.90
N PHE A 101 -1.85 -3.01 4.19
CA PHE A 101 -2.95 -3.19 3.27
C PHE A 101 -4.22 -2.60 3.89
N SER A 102 -4.46 -1.31 3.63
CA SER A 102 -5.62 -0.55 4.11
C SER A 102 -6.12 0.37 3.00
N THR A 103 -7.39 0.76 3.08
CA THR A 103 -8.00 1.71 2.14
C THR A 103 -8.87 2.74 2.87
N ASN A 104 -8.78 4.01 2.50
CA ASN A 104 -9.76 5.03 2.88
C ASN A 104 -11.04 4.91 2.02
N SER A 105 -12.09 5.60 2.45
CA SER A 105 -13.42 5.50 1.82
C SER A 105 -13.45 5.89 0.33
N ASN A 106 -12.56 6.77 -0.11
CA ASN A 106 -12.44 7.25 -1.49
C ASN A 106 -11.41 6.48 -2.33
N GLU A 107 -10.84 5.40 -1.80
CA GLU A 107 -9.81 4.61 -2.47
C GLU A 107 -10.36 3.31 -3.05
N ILE A 108 -9.72 2.87 -4.12
CA ILE A 108 -10.11 1.68 -4.87
C ILE A 108 -8.88 0.79 -5.05
N VAL A 109 -9.04 -0.51 -4.79
CA VAL A 109 -8.08 -1.53 -5.21
C VAL A 109 -8.76 -2.44 -6.23
N ASN A 110 -8.20 -2.47 -7.44
CA ASN A 110 -8.68 -3.32 -8.52
C ASN A 110 -7.70 -4.47 -8.75
N PHE A 111 -8.16 -5.70 -8.65
CA PHE A 111 -7.44 -6.90 -9.01
C PHE A 111 -7.87 -7.33 -10.41
N VAL A 112 -6.95 -7.26 -11.36
CA VAL A 112 -7.12 -7.75 -12.73
C VAL A 112 -6.38 -9.08 -12.82
N GLN A 113 -7.13 -10.17 -12.78
CA GLN A 113 -6.62 -11.53 -12.71
C GLN A 113 -6.95 -12.31 -13.99
N PRO A 114 -6.25 -13.41 -14.32
CA PRO A 114 -6.50 -14.14 -15.56
C PRO A 114 -7.94 -14.67 -15.72
N ASN A 115 -8.57 -15.11 -14.63
CA ASN A 115 -9.94 -15.62 -14.63
C ASN A 115 -10.54 -15.63 -13.21
N SER A 116 -11.80 -16.06 -13.08
CA SER A 116 -12.52 -16.12 -11.81
C SER A 116 -11.96 -17.10 -10.78
N SER A 117 -11.24 -18.14 -11.22
CA SER A 117 -10.60 -19.12 -10.33
C SER A 117 -9.19 -18.72 -9.91
N SER A 118 -8.64 -17.64 -10.47
CA SER A 118 -7.33 -17.12 -10.10
C SER A 118 -7.35 -16.49 -8.71
N ILE A 119 -6.25 -16.59 -7.96
CA ILE A 119 -6.17 -16.12 -6.57
C ILE A 119 -5.04 -15.12 -6.41
N THR A 120 -5.33 -13.96 -5.83
CA THR A 120 -4.32 -13.03 -5.30
C THR A 120 -4.28 -13.13 -3.78
N LEU A 121 -3.15 -13.57 -3.23
CA LEU A 121 -2.87 -13.56 -1.81
C LEU A 121 -2.21 -12.24 -1.40
N ASN A 122 -2.90 -11.45 -0.57
CA ASN A 122 -2.38 -10.23 0.03
C ASN A 122 -2.04 -10.53 1.49
N ARG A 123 -0.76 -10.46 1.85
CA ARG A 123 -0.30 -10.73 3.21
C ARG A 123 0.35 -9.49 3.80
N VAL A 124 -0.17 -9.02 4.93
CA VAL A 124 0.42 -7.90 5.67
C VAL A 124 1.54 -8.41 6.56
N THR A 125 2.74 -7.86 6.35
CA THR A 125 3.94 -8.16 7.13
C THR A 125 4.29 -7.06 8.13
N GLY A 126 3.64 -5.90 8.02
CA GLY A 126 3.71 -4.83 9.03
C GLY A 126 2.92 -5.15 10.30
N THR A 127 2.82 -4.16 11.18
CA THR A 127 2.23 -4.30 12.52
C THR A 127 0.81 -3.72 12.64
N ASN A 128 0.31 -3.06 11.59
CA ASN A 128 -0.98 -2.40 11.61
C ASN A 128 -2.11 -3.31 11.15
N THR A 129 -3.29 -3.15 11.77
CA THR A 129 -4.55 -3.75 11.32
C THR A 129 -4.91 -3.24 9.92
N SER A 130 -5.48 -4.12 9.10
CA SER A 130 -6.05 -3.73 7.80
C SER A 130 -7.38 -3.04 8.00
N THR A 131 -7.45 -1.73 7.75
CA THR A 131 -8.71 -0.98 7.76
C THR A 131 -9.15 -0.71 6.33
N LEU A 132 -10.22 -1.36 5.90
CA LEU A 132 -10.69 -1.37 4.52
C LEU A 132 -12.01 -0.61 4.43
N ASN A 133 -11.95 0.70 4.22
CA ASN A 133 -13.11 1.57 4.11
C ASN A 133 -13.53 1.84 2.67
N GLY A 134 -12.65 1.60 1.70
CA GLY A 134 -12.85 1.86 0.28
C GLY A 134 -13.45 0.69 -0.48
N GLN A 135 -13.17 0.66 -1.79
CA GLN A 135 -13.65 -0.38 -2.70
C GLN A 135 -12.56 -1.40 -3.00
N LEU A 136 -12.90 -2.69 -2.94
CA LEU A 136 -12.04 -3.78 -3.41
C LEU A 136 -12.80 -4.52 -4.53
N ASN A 137 -12.30 -4.45 -5.76
CA ASN A 137 -12.92 -5.10 -6.91
C ASN A 137 -11.98 -6.14 -7.50
N ALA A 138 -12.49 -7.34 -7.80
CA ALA A 138 -11.71 -8.39 -8.43
C ALA A 138 -12.57 -9.23 -9.37
N ASN A 139 -12.04 -9.56 -10.55
CA ASN A 139 -12.67 -10.57 -11.40
C ASN A 139 -12.39 -12.00 -10.94
N GLY A 140 -11.40 -12.20 -10.07
CA GLY A 140 -11.05 -13.48 -9.42
C GLY A 140 -11.18 -13.44 -7.90
N GLN A 141 -10.44 -14.32 -7.24
CA GLN A 141 -10.47 -14.49 -5.79
C GLN A 141 -9.39 -13.64 -5.12
N VAL A 142 -9.73 -13.09 -3.95
CA VAL A 142 -8.84 -12.26 -3.14
C VAL A 142 -8.71 -12.85 -1.75
N PHE A 143 -7.47 -13.12 -1.34
CA PHE A 143 -7.16 -13.54 0.01
C PHE A 143 -6.48 -12.35 0.72
N ILE A 144 -6.93 -12.02 1.92
CA ILE A 144 -6.39 -10.94 2.76
C ILE A 144 -5.99 -11.55 4.09
N ILE A 145 -4.68 -11.61 4.33
CA ILE A 145 -4.09 -12.17 5.54
C ILE A 145 -3.41 -11.06 6.31
N ASN A 146 -3.90 -10.77 7.51
CA ASN A 146 -3.26 -9.80 8.40
C ASN A 146 -3.31 -10.31 9.85
N PRO A 147 -2.18 -10.77 10.41
CA PRO A 147 -2.09 -11.20 11.80
C PRO A 147 -2.48 -10.11 12.82
N ASN A 148 -2.52 -8.83 12.42
CA ASN A 148 -2.89 -7.73 13.30
C ASN A 148 -4.40 -7.45 13.31
N GLY A 149 -5.19 -8.11 12.46
CA GLY A 149 -6.63 -7.91 12.32
C GLY A 149 -7.04 -7.40 10.94
N VAL A 150 -8.29 -7.65 10.58
CA VAL A 150 -8.93 -7.14 9.36
C VAL A 150 -10.27 -6.51 9.71
N LEU A 151 -10.46 -5.25 9.35
CA LEU A 151 -11.70 -4.50 9.51
C LEU A 151 -12.20 -4.04 8.15
N PHE A 152 -13.35 -4.56 7.71
CA PHE A 152 -14.13 -3.96 6.64
C PHE A 152 -15.07 -2.92 7.27
N GLY A 153 -14.76 -1.64 7.07
CA GLY A 153 -15.53 -0.54 7.65
C GLY A 153 -16.95 -0.42 7.07
N SER A 154 -17.78 0.44 7.65
CA SER A 154 -19.19 0.59 7.23
C SER A 154 -19.35 1.09 5.79
N THR A 155 -18.37 1.81 5.25
CA THR A 155 -18.36 2.27 3.85
C THR A 155 -17.72 1.25 2.89
N SER A 156 -17.16 0.16 3.41
CA SER A 156 -16.44 -0.84 2.63
C SER A 156 -17.35 -1.51 1.60
N GLN A 157 -16.86 -1.63 0.38
CA GLN A 157 -17.52 -2.37 -0.70
C GLN A 157 -16.54 -3.36 -1.30
N VAL A 158 -16.77 -4.65 -1.07
CA VAL A 158 -15.96 -5.73 -1.62
C VAL A 158 -16.76 -6.47 -2.66
N ASN A 159 -16.27 -6.49 -3.91
CA ASN A 159 -16.89 -7.17 -5.04
C ASN A 159 -15.84 -8.08 -5.70
N THR A 160 -15.85 -9.37 -5.37
CA THR A 160 -14.84 -10.34 -5.84
C THR A 160 -15.50 -11.63 -6.30
N ALA A 161 -14.81 -12.50 -7.05
CA ALA A 161 -15.33 -13.84 -7.34
C ALA A 161 -15.36 -14.74 -6.09
N GLY A 162 -14.43 -14.50 -5.17
CA GLY A 162 -14.38 -15.10 -3.85
C GLY A 162 -13.50 -14.28 -2.90
N LEU A 163 -13.74 -14.40 -1.60
CA LEU A 163 -13.00 -13.68 -0.57
C LEU A 163 -12.60 -14.64 0.56
N VAL A 164 -11.33 -14.59 0.94
CA VAL A 164 -10.87 -15.13 2.22
C VAL A 164 -10.22 -14.00 3.00
N ALA A 165 -10.70 -13.72 4.22
CA ALA A 165 -10.09 -12.74 5.11
C ALA A 165 -9.70 -13.43 6.42
N SER A 166 -8.43 -13.35 6.80
CA SER A 166 -7.90 -14.11 7.92
C SER A 166 -6.89 -13.36 8.77
N THR A 167 -6.88 -13.64 10.07
CA THR A 167 -5.77 -13.29 10.97
C THR A 167 -4.77 -14.44 11.12
N LEU A 168 -5.12 -15.64 10.69
CA LEU A 168 -4.23 -16.80 10.66
C LEU A 168 -3.34 -16.74 9.42
N ASN A 169 -2.09 -17.18 9.56
CA ASN A 169 -1.11 -17.15 8.49
C ASN A 169 -1.33 -18.29 7.49
N LEU A 170 -0.99 -18.03 6.22
CA LEU A 170 -0.89 -19.02 5.15
C LEU A 170 0.48 -18.88 4.49
N SER A 171 1.25 -19.97 4.44
CA SER A 171 2.58 -19.95 3.84
C SER A 171 2.51 -19.90 2.31
N ASN A 172 3.55 -19.37 1.65
CA ASN A 172 3.63 -19.43 0.17
C ASN A 172 3.67 -20.88 -0.33
N SER A 173 4.33 -21.78 0.40
CA SER A 173 4.37 -23.20 0.04
C SER A 173 2.97 -23.81 0.02
N ASP A 174 2.21 -23.63 1.10
CA ASP A 174 0.85 -24.14 1.23
C ASP A 174 -0.06 -23.53 0.16
N PHE A 175 -0.02 -22.20 0.02
CA PHE A 175 -0.76 -21.47 -1.02
C PHE A 175 -0.45 -21.99 -2.44
N ASN A 176 0.82 -22.16 -2.78
CA ASN A 176 1.25 -22.62 -4.10
C ASN A 176 0.85 -24.07 -4.38
N ASN A 177 0.76 -24.91 -3.35
CA ASN A 177 0.34 -26.31 -3.47
C ASN A 177 -1.17 -26.53 -3.32
N ASN A 178 -1.98 -25.47 -3.24
CA ASN A 178 -3.44 -25.53 -2.98
C ASN A 178 -3.79 -26.17 -1.63
N LEU A 179 -2.89 -26.08 -0.67
CA LEU A 179 -3.12 -26.47 0.70
C LEU A 179 -3.51 -25.20 1.45
N PHE A 180 -4.79 -24.98 1.71
CA PHE A 180 -5.22 -23.76 2.41
C PHE A 180 -5.24 -23.99 3.92
N ASN A 181 -4.06 -24.26 4.45
CA ASN A 181 -3.80 -24.47 5.87
C ASN A 181 -3.48 -23.15 6.54
N PHE A 182 -4.42 -22.67 7.34
CA PHE A 182 -4.33 -21.45 8.11
C PHE A 182 -3.97 -21.78 9.55
N SER A 183 -2.85 -21.25 10.04
CA SER A 183 -2.36 -21.49 11.39
C SER A 183 -1.90 -20.22 12.09
N ASN A 184 -1.96 -20.24 13.42
CA ASN A 184 -1.81 -19.02 14.21
C ASN A 184 -0.38 -18.76 14.70
N THR A 185 -0.02 -17.46 14.77
CA THR A 185 1.14 -16.94 15.52
C THR A 185 0.74 -16.06 16.71
N SER A 186 -0.53 -15.65 16.89
CA SER A 186 -0.96 -14.79 18.01
C SER A 186 -2.43 -14.94 18.44
N ASN A 187 -2.68 -14.87 19.75
CA ASN A 187 -4.05 -14.99 20.30
C ASN A 187 -4.81 -13.65 20.22
N ASN A 188 -6.14 -13.71 20.09
CA ASN A 188 -7.10 -12.59 20.25
C ASN A 188 -7.16 -11.52 19.14
N LYS A 189 -7.00 -11.92 17.88
CA LYS A 189 -7.16 -11.03 16.73
C LYS A 189 -8.52 -11.20 16.07
N VAL A 190 -8.99 -10.12 15.45
CA VAL A 190 -10.37 -9.99 15.00
C VAL A 190 -10.43 -9.83 13.48
N VAL A 191 -11.34 -10.57 12.85
CA VAL A 191 -11.90 -10.20 11.54
C VAL A 191 -13.27 -9.60 11.80
N GLU A 192 -13.45 -8.34 11.40
CA GLU A 192 -14.70 -7.61 11.58
C GLU A 192 -15.23 -7.11 10.24
N ASN A 193 -16.47 -7.45 9.92
CA ASN A 193 -17.19 -6.87 8.78
C ASN A 193 -18.34 -5.98 9.27
N ARG A 194 -18.28 -4.71 8.87
CA ARG A 194 -19.34 -3.71 9.01
C ARG A 194 -19.87 -3.23 7.66
N GLY A 195 -19.17 -3.56 6.57
CA GLY A 195 -19.48 -3.11 5.22
C GLY A 195 -20.25 -4.15 4.42
N LYS A 196 -20.19 -4.01 3.09
CA LYS A 196 -20.84 -4.90 2.14
C LYS A 196 -19.81 -5.74 1.39
N ILE A 197 -19.97 -7.06 1.49
CA ILE A 197 -19.21 -8.03 0.71
C ILE A 197 -20.17 -8.74 -0.23
N THR A 198 -19.85 -8.74 -1.51
CA THR A 198 -20.64 -9.38 -2.56
C THR A 198 -19.75 -10.30 -3.39
N VAL A 199 -20.19 -11.54 -3.56
CA VAL A 199 -19.61 -12.49 -4.50
C VAL A 199 -20.69 -12.94 -5.50
N PRO A 200 -20.33 -13.34 -6.73
CA PRO A 200 -21.29 -13.84 -7.71
C PRO A 200 -21.87 -15.19 -7.30
N THR A 201 -22.81 -15.70 -8.11
CA THR A 201 -23.43 -17.01 -7.90
C THR A 201 -22.38 -18.11 -7.77
N GLY A 202 -22.46 -18.91 -6.70
CA GLY A 202 -21.50 -19.99 -6.42
C GLY A 202 -20.17 -19.54 -5.80
N GLY A 203 -19.97 -18.24 -5.57
CA GLY A 203 -18.79 -17.68 -4.93
C GLY A 203 -18.70 -18.01 -3.44
N THR A 204 -17.50 -17.88 -2.88
CA THR A 204 -17.24 -18.18 -1.45
C THR A 204 -16.75 -16.94 -0.72
N VAL A 205 -17.28 -16.70 0.49
CA VAL A 205 -16.71 -15.79 1.48
C VAL A 205 -16.31 -16.58 2.72
N ALA A 206 -15.04 -16.52 3.12
CA ALA A 206 -14.56 -17.11 4.37
C ALA A 206 -13.90 -16.05 5.26
N LEU A 207 -14.43 -15.88 6.48
CA LEU A 207 -13.81 -15.06 7.53
C LEU A 207 -13.20 -15.99 8.57
N ILE A 208 -11.92 -15.82 8.87
CA ILE A 208 -11.13 -16.78 9.64
C ILE A 208 -10.30 -16.06 10.71
N ALA A 209 -10.66 -16.22 11.98
CA ALA A 209 -9.93 -15.60 13.09
C ALA A 209 -10.34 -16.17 14.45
N PRO A 210 -9.53 -16.02 15.51
CA PRO A 210 -9.98 -16.34 16.88
C PRO A 210 -11.29 -15.64 17.26
N THR A 211 -11.51 -14.42 16.77
CA THR A 211 -12.76 -13.68 16.97
C THR A 211 -13.27 -13.13 15.65
N ILE A 212 -14.55 -13.35 15.38
CA ILE A 212 -15.22 -12.84 14.18
C ILE A 212 -16.41 -11.99 14.59
N LYS A 213 -16.49 -10.78 14.04
CA LYS A 213 -17.62 -9.87 14.20
C LYS A 213 -18.25 -9.60 12.85
N GLN A 214 -19.51 -9.96 12.67
CA GLN A 214 -20.25 -9.67 11.46
C GLN A 214 -21.48 -8.83 11.79
N THR A 215 -21.46 -7.58 11.35
CA THR A 215 -22.55 -6.61 11.52
C THR A 215 -22.98 -5.96 10.19
N GLY A 216 -22.20 -6.13 9.13
CA GLY A 216 -22.54 -5.69 7.78
C GLY A 216 -23.32 -6.74 6.99
N THR A 217 -23.21 -6.70 5.67
CA THR A 217 -23.91 -7.61 4.75
C THR A 217 -22.90 -8.46 3.98
N ILE A 218 -23.17 -9.77 3.88
CA ILE A 218 -22.51 -10.67 2.93
C ILE A 218 -23.58 -11.22 1.97
N LYS A 219 -23.38 -11.05 0.67
CA LYS A 219 -24.22 -11.59 -0.39
C LYS A 219 -23.44 -12.62 -1.21
N ALA A 220 -23.89 -13.86 -1.16
CA ALA A 220 -23.29 -15.00 -1.85
C ALA A 220 -24.40 -15.92 -2.41
N PRO A 221 -25.10 -15.51 -3.49
CA PRO A 221 -26.23 -16.26 -4.02
C PRO A 221 -25.77 -17.65 -4.46
N GLN A 222 -26.46 -18.70 -4.02
CA GLN A 222 -26.08 -20.11 -4.26
C GLN A 222 -24.59 -20.40 -3.97
N GLY A 223 -23.96 -19.61 -3.10
CA GLY A 223 -22.55 -19.68 -2.75
C GLY A 223 -22.36 -20.11 -1.30
N ASN A 224 -21.13 -19.94 -0.80
CA ASN A 224 -20.76 -20.33 0.55
C ASN A 224 -20.36 -19.13 1.38
N VAL A 225 -20.83 -19.11 2.63
CA VAL A 225 -20.34 -18.19 3.66
C VAL A 225 -19.83 -19.03 4.82
N LEU A 226 -18.55 -18.89 5.15
CA LEU A 226 -17.91 -19.56 6.26
C LEU A 226 -17.40 -18.53 7.27
N LEU A 227 -17.86 -18.63 8.52
CA LEU A 227 -17.27 -17.92 9.66
C LEU A 227 -16.56 -18.96 10.53
N ALA A 228 -15.26 -19.13 10.32
CA ALA A 228 -14.48 -20.15 11.01
C ALA A 228 -13.65 -19.51 12.12
N ALA A 229 -14.14 -19.61 13.35
CA ALA A 229 -13.42 -19.12 14.51
C ALA A 229 -12.53 -20.22 15.12
N GLY A 230 -11.21 -20.00 15.15
CA GLY A 230 -10.24 -21.01 15.57
C GLY A 230 -8.78 -20.59 15.35
N GLY A 231 -7.86 -21.39 15.87
CA GLY A 231 -6.41 -21.16 15.74
C GLY A 231 -5.72 -21.96 14.62
N ASP A 232 -6.36 -23.04 14.15
CA ASP A 232 -5.81 -23.93 13.12
C ASP A 232 -6.98 -24.43 12.25
N ILE A 233 -7.02 -23.99 11.00
CA ILE A 233 -8.14 -24.17 10.08
C ILE A 233 -7.61 -24.57 8.70
N THR A 234 -8.15 -25.64 8.13
CA THR A 234 -7.88 -26.03 6.75
C THR A 234 -9.13 -25.80 5.91
N LEU A 235 -9.00 -25.12 4.77
CA LEU A 235 -10.05 -25.05 3.76
C LEU A 235 -9.73 -26.01 2.60
N ASN A 236 -10.75 -26.68 2.11
CA ASN A 236 -10.71 -27.38 0.83
C ASN A 236 -11.50 -26.56 -0.19
N LEU A 237 -10.78 -25.89 -1.08
CA LEU A 237 -11.37 -25.07 -2.15
C LEU A 237 -11.08 -25.73 -3.50
N ASN A 238 -12.08 -25.80 -4.37
CA ASN A 238 -11.92 -26.18 -5.76
C ASN A 238 -12.37 -25.02 -6.65
N ASN A 239 -11.41 -24.42 -7.37
CA ASN A 239 -11.64 -23.25 -8.23
C ASN A 239 -12.36 -22.07 -7.53
N GLY A 240 -12.21 -21.95 -6.21
CA GLY A 240 -12.84 -20.90 -5.39
C GLY A 240 -14.17 -21.25 -4.74
N SER A 241 -14.74 -22.42 -5.06
CA SER A 241 -15.89 -22.96 -4.34
C SER A 241 -15.43 -23.79 -3.15
N LEU A 242 -16.05 -23.60 -1.99
CA LEU A 242 -15.78 -24.37 -0.79
C LEU A 242 -16.32 -25.79 -0.91
N LEU A 243 -15.43 -26.79 -0.81
CA LEU A 243 -15.78 -28.20 -0.77
C LEU A 243 -15.87 -28.75 0.65
N GLY A 244 -15.12 -28.15 1.58
CA GLY A 244 -15.11 -28.56 2.99
C GLY A 244 -14.12 -27.77 3.81
N TYR A 245 -14.18 -27.91 5.14
CA TYR A 245 -13.23 -27.30 6.06
C TYR A 245 -12.98 -28.20 7.28
N THR A 246 -11.80 -28.06 7.88
CA THR A 246 -11.42 -28.76 9.11
C THR A 246 -10.94 -27.73 10.13
N ILE A 247 -11.39 -27.84 11.38
CA ILE A 247 -10.92 -27.02 12.51
C ILE A 247 -10.22 -27.93 13.51
N ASN A 248 -8.93 -27.72 13.74
CA ASN A 248 -8.19 -28.48 14.75
C ASN A 248 -8.43 -27.85 16.14
N GLN A 249 -9.26 -28.52 16.95
CA GLN A 249 -9.87 -27.96 18.17
C GLN A 249 -8.93 -27.76 19.37
N GLY A 250 -7.63 -28.06 19.28
CA GLY A 250 -6.69 -27.97 20.40
C GLY A 250 -6.45 -26.57 20.99
N LYS A 251 -7.00 -25.51 20.35
CA LYS A 251 -6.91 -24.10 20.76
C LYS A 251 -8.22 -23.32 20.53
N ALA A 252 -9.37 -23.98 20.64
CA ALA A 252 -10.67 -23.36 20.38
C ALA A 252 -11.19 -22.54 21.57
N GLN A 253 -10.78 -21.28 21.66
CA GLN A 253 -11.51 -20.22 22.36
C GLN A 253 -12.01 -19.27 21.29
N ALA A 254 -13.15 -19.61 20.71
CA ALA A 254 -13.67 -19.03 19.48
C ALA A 254 -14.95 -18.25 19.76
N LEU A 255 -14.98 -16.97 19.37
CA LEU A 255 -16.14 -16.10 19.53
C LEU A 255 -16.63 -15.63 18.16
N ILE A 256 -17.87 -15.99 17.84
CA ILE A 256 -18.58 -15.50 16.66
C ILE A 256 -19.73 -14.63 17.16
N ASN A 257 -19.72 -13.35 16.81
CA ASN A 257 -20.86 -12.45 17.00
C ASN A 257 -21.41 -12.08 15.62
N SER A 258 -22.60 -12.56 15.29
CA SER A 258 -23.27 -12.31 14.03
C SER A 258 -24.61 -11.60 14.27
N GLY A 259 -24.72 -10.37 13.78
CA GLY A 259 -25.95 -9.58 13.73
C GLY A 259 -26.27 -9.02 12.34
N GLY A 260 -25.52 -9.45 11.31
CA GLY A 260 -25.68 -9.02 9.92
C GLY A 260 -26.70 -9.87 9.13
N MET A 261 -27.08 -9.40 7.94
CA MET A 261 -28.04 -10.07 7.05
C MET A 261 -27.32 -10.96 6.03
N TRP A 262 -27.87 -12.17 5.83
CA TRP A 262 -27.39 -13.17 4.87
C TRP A 262 -28.46 -13.37 3.79
N GLU A 263 -28.11 -13.16 2.53
CA GLU A 263 -29.00 -13.47 1.40
C GLU A 263 -28.48 -14.72 0.67
N HIS A 264 -29.21 -15.83 0.86
CA HIS A 264 -29.12 -17.05 0.05
C HIS A 264 -30.38 -17.11 -0.81
N GLN A 265 -30.32 -16.61 -2.04
CA GLN A 265 -31.36 -16.88 -3.05
C GLN A 265 -30.69 -17.42 -4.31
#